data_AF-D6U6P6-F1
#
_entry.id   AF-D6U6P6-F1
#
_cell.length_a   1.000
_cell.length_b   1.000
_cell.length_c   1.000
_cell.angle_alpha   90.00
_cell.angle_beta   90.00
_cell.angle_gamma   90.00
#
_symmetry.space_group_name_H-M   'P 1'
#
loop_
_entity.id
_entity.type
_entity.pdbx_description
1 polymer ?
#
loop_
_entity_poly.entity_id
_entity_poly.type
_entity_poly.pdbx_seq_one_letter_code
_entity_poly.pdbx_strand_id
1 'polypeptide(L)'
;MSVNTEQQETIEARPRRQLNKRSNALFLKISGGCLRTYSVLKHLGRSSGREYITPLSAYPLGDGFVMAVLYGEAKNVDWVRNVMAADRCVLKTGGEEVMKQF
;
A
#
# COMPACT_ATOMS: atom_id res chain seq x y z
N MET A 1 28.49 -0.68 -33.23
CA MET A 1 28.70 -0.34 -31.81
C MET A 1 27.41 -0.70 -31.08
N SER A 2 27.36 -1.93 -30.59
CA SER A 2 26.16 -2.57 -30.06
C SER A 2 26.19 -2.47 -28.53
N VAL A 3 25.31 -1.65 -27.95
CA VAL A 3 25.13 -1.59 -26.50
C VAL A 3 23.83 -2.30 -26.16
N ASN A 4 23.99 -3.55 -25.73
CA ASN A 4 23.13 -4.46 -24.97
C ASN A 4 21.67 -4.05 -24.69
N THR A 5 20.76 -4.54 -25.54
CA THR A 5 19.31 -4.65 -25.28
C THR A 5 18.98 -5.73 -24.23
N GLU A 6 19.88 -6.69 -23.99
CA GLU A 6 19.66 -7.83 -23.09
C GLU A 6 19.65 -7.48 -21.59
N GLN A 7 20.25 -6.34 -21.18
CA GLN A 7 20.27 -5.96 -19.75
C GLN A 7 19.00 -5.26 -19.29
N GLN A 8 18.14 -4.79 -20.20
CA GLN A 8 16.86 -4.15 -19.85
C GLN A 8 15.73 -5.16 -19.60
N GLU A 9 15.80 -6.37 -20.17
CA GLU A 9 14.76 -7.40 -20.01
C GLU A 9 14.79 -8.11 -18.64
N THR A 10 15.93 -8.10 -17.94
CA THR A 10 16.08 -8.83 -16.67
C THR A 10 15.34 -8.16 -15.49
N ILE A 11 14.99 -6.88 -15.60
CA ILE A 11 14.38 -6.11 -14.50
C ILE A 11 12.86 -6.37 -14.36
N GLU A 12 12.17 -6.81 -15.42
CA GLU A 12 10.70 -6.93 -15.41
C GLU A 12 10.14 -8.31 -15.01
N ALA A 13 10.97 -9.35 -14.91
CA ALA A 13 10.49 -10.74 -14.82
C ALA A 13 10.60 -11.40 -13.43
N ARG A 14 10.52 -10.66 -12.32
CA ARG A 14 10.27 -11.31 -11.02
C ARG A 14 8.81 -11.75 -10.94
N PRO A 15 8.52 -13.04 -10.65
CA PRO A 15 7.17 -13.58 -10.82
C PRO A 15 6.20 -12.95 -9.82
N ARG A 16 5.23 -12.18 -10.35
CA ARG A 16 4.13 -11.48 -9.65
C ARG A 16 3.28 -12.37 -8.71
N ARG A 17 3.53 -13.69 -8.69
CA ARG A 17 2.69 -14.72 -8.08
C ARG A 17 2.87 -14.88 -6.56
N GLN A 18 4.04 -14.57 -6.00
CA GLN A 18 4.28 -14.80 -4.57
C GLN A 18 3.74 -13.68 -3.66
N LEU A 19 3.87 -12.42 -4.08
CA LEU A 19 3.44 -11.27 -3.28
C LEU A 19 1.91 -11.21 -3.16
N ASN A 20 1.20 -11.49 -4.26
CA ASN A 20 -0.27 -11.53 -4.30
C ASN A 20 -0.85 -12.62 -3.36
N LYS A 21 -0.22 -13.81 -3.29
CA LYS A 21 -0.71 -14.91 -2.45
C LYS A 21 -0.74 -14.57 -0.96
N ARG A 22 0.29 -13.89 -0.44
CA ARG A 22 0.36 -13.51 0.98
C ARG A 22 -0.69 -12.46 1.33
N SER A 23 -0.85 -11.44 0.48
CA SER A 23 -1.90 -10.44 0.65
C SER A 23 -3.29 -11.08 0.60
N ASN A 24 -3.56 -11.93 -0.39
CA ASN A 24 -4.86 -12.60 -0.52
C ASN A 24 -5.17 -13.50 0.68
N ALA A 25 -4.20 -14.31 1.13
CA ALA A 25 -4.36 -15.14 2.31
C ALA A 25 -4.64 -14.33 3.59
N LEU A 26 -4.05 -13.14 3.70
CA LEU A 26 -4.31 -12.25 4.82
C LEU A 26 -5.67 -11.57 4.72
N PHE A 27 -6.06 -11.08 3.54
CA PHE A 27 -7.39 -10.50 3.33
C PHE A 27 -8.49 -11.50 3.61
N LEU A 28 -8.36 -12.75 3.15
CA LEU A 28 -9.34 -13.81 3.42
C LEU A 28 -9.54 -14.09 4.92
N LYS A 29 -8.53 -13.85 5.77
CA LYS A 29 -8.66 -14.03 7.22
C LYS A 29 -9.46 -12.90 7.90
N ILE A 30 -9.55 -11.75 7.26
CA ILE A 30 -10.12 -10.53 7.85
C ILE A 30 -11.48 -10.20 7.19
N SER A 31 -11.67 -10.56 5.92
CA SER A 31 -12.93 -10.42 5.18
C SER A 31 -14.06 -11.23 5.83
N GLY A 32 -15.23 -10.61 5.98
CA GLY A 32 -16.44 -11.25 6.55
C GLY A 32 -16.61 -11.11 8.07
N GLY A 33 -15.61 -10.58 8.78
CA GLY A 33 -15.68 -10.31 10.22
C GLY A 33 -16.33 -8.97 10.61
N CYS A 34 -16.48 -8.76 11.92
CA CYS A 34 -17.07 -7.55 12.52
C CYS A 34 -16.19 -6.28 12.36
N LEU A 35 -14.93 -6.42 11.92
CA LEU A 35 -13.96 -5.33 11.73
C LEU A 35 -14.19 -4.52 10.44
N ARG A 36 -15.42 -4.13 10.12
CA ARG A 36 -15.72 -3.16 9.05
C ARG A 36 -15.34 -1.73 9.48
N THR A 37 -14.06 -1.49 9.76
CA THR A 37 -13.55 -0.16 10.10
C THR A 37 -13.04 0.55 8.84
N TYR A 38 -13.87 1.46 8.31
CA TYR A 38 -13.36 2.50 7.42
C TYR A 38 -12.35 3.35 8.18
N SER A 39 -11.16 3.47 7.61
CA SER A 39 -10.04 4.24 8.12
C SER A 39 -9.72 5.38 7.16
N VAL A 40 -9.05 6.40 7.68
CA VAL A 40 -8.63 7.56 6.89
C VAL A 40 -7.11 7.59 6.85
N LEU A 41 -6.54 7.57 5.66
CA LEU A 41 -5.10 7.71 5.44
C LEU A 41 -4.81 9.13 4.96
N LYS A 42 -3.96 9.86 5.69
CA LYS A 42 -3.34 11.12 5.23
C LYS A 42 -1.95 10.82 4.68
N HIS A 43 -1.62 11.34 3.51
CA HIS A 43 -0.34 11.16 2.83
C HIS A 43 0.06 12.40 2.04
N LEU A 44 1.35 12.52 1.72
CA LEU A 44 1.87 13.64 0.93
C LEU A 44 2.05 13.24 -0.52
N GLY A 45 1.54 14.06 -1.44
CA GLY A 45 1.76 13.86 -2.88
C GLY A 45 3.23 13.90 -3.21
N ARG A 46 3.76 12.82 -3.79
CA ARG A 46 5.19 12.68 -4.15
C ARG A 46 5.72 13.80 -5.06
N SER A 47 4.86 14.40 -5.89
CA SER A 47 5.24 15.46 -6.83
C SER A 47 4.83 16.85 -6.37
N SER A 48 3.74 16.97 -5.59
CA SER A 48 3.16 18.26 -5.22
C SER A 48 3.46 18.67 -3.77
N GLY A 49 3.89 17.73 -2.92
CA GLY A 49 4.04 17.92 -1.48
C GLY A 49 2.72 18.19 -0.75
N ARG A 50 1.58 18.20 -1.45
CA ARG A 50 0.26 18.49 -0.86
C ARG A 50 -0.22 17.32 -0.03
N GLU A 51 -0.94 17.61 1.05
CA GLU A 51 -1.63 16.58 1.81
C GLU A 51 -2.85 16.08 1.04
N TYR A 52 -3.00 14.76 1.00
CA TYR A 52 -4.12 14.05 0.44
C TYR A 52 -4.73 13.12 1.48
N ILE A 53 -6.04 12.96 1.41
CA ILE A 53 -6.82 12.11 2.30
C ILE A 53 -7.44 10.99 1.48
N THR A 54 -7.30 9.75 1.94
CA THR A 54 -7.83 8.57 1.25
C THR A 54 -8.61 7.70 2.24
N PRO A 55 -9.93 7.51 2.02
CA PRO A 55 -10.68 6.52 2.78
C PRO A 55 -10.28 5.11 2.31
N LEU A 56 -9.92 4.24 3.24
CA LEU A 56 -9.56 2.85 2.97
C LEU A 56 -9.86 1.96 4.18
N SER A 57 -9.81 0.65 4.01
CA SER A 57 -9.82 -0.27 5.15
C SER A 57 -8.41 -0.52 5.64
N ALA A 58 -8.15 -0.31 6.92
CA ALA A 58 -6.90 -0.69 7.57
C ALA A 58 -7.18 -1.68 8.69
N TYR A 59 -6.32 -2.69 8.81
CA TYR A 59 -6.46 -3.77 9.78
C TYR A 59 -5.15 -3.96 10.53
N PRO A 60 -5.16 -4.08 11.86
CA PRO A 60 -3.95 -4.31 12.63
C PRO A 60 -3.29 -5.64 12.25
N LEU A 61 -1.97 -5.64 12.10
CA LEU A 61 -1.15 -6.84 11.91
C LEU A 61 0.18 -6.66 12.65
N GLY A 62 0.34 -7.37 13.77
CA GLY A 62 1.50 -7.19 14.64
C GLY A 62 1.54 -5.78 15.22
N ASP A 63 2.69 -5.11 15.08
CA ASP A 63 2.93 -3.71 15.44
C ASP A 63 2.54 -2.71 14.32
N GLY A 64 2.08 -3.24 13.17
CA GLY A 64 1.73 -2.49 11.97
C GLY A 64 0.27 -2.63 11.57
N PHE A 65 0.01 -2.20 10.33
CA PHE A 65 -1.32 -2.28 9.71
C PHE A 65 -1.20 -2.83 8.30
N VAL A 66 -2.23 -3.55 7.88
CA VAL A 66 -2.46 -3.89 6.47
C VAL A 66 -3.59 -3.03 5.95
N MET A 67 -3.28 -2.24 4.93
CA MET A 67 -4.22 -1.35 4.25
C MET A 67 -4.71 -2.01 2.95
N ALA A 68 -6.04 -2.07 2.80
CA ALA A 68 -6.66 -2.68 1.64
C ALA A 68 -6.63 -1.76 0.42
N VAL A 69 -6.06 -2.28 -0.67
CA VAL A 69 -6.26 -1.69 -2.00
C VAL A 69 -7.53 -2.27 -2.57
N LEU A 70 -8.57 -1.43 -2.69
CA LEU A 70 -9.88 -1.86 -3.23
C LEU A 70 -9.85 -2.07 -4.75
N TYR A 71 -9.04 -1.28 -5.46
CA TYR A 71 -8.98 -1.30 -6.92
C TYR A 71 -7.54 -1.16 -7.43
N GLY A 72 -7.21 -1.90 -8.49
CA GLY A 72 -5.92 -1.84 -9.15
C GLY A 72 -4.82 -2.65 -8.46
N GLU A 73 -3.67 -2.74 -9.13
CA GLU A 73 -2.46 -3.31 -8.55
C GLU A 73 -1.84 -2.31 -7.56
N ALA A 74 -1.50 -2.74 -6.35
CA ALA A 74 -1.01 -1.84 -5.28
C ALA A 74 0.13 -0.91 -5.73
N LYS A 75 1.05 -1.38 -6.58
CA LYS A 75 2.16 -0.57 -7.13
C LYS A 75 1.72 0.64 -7.98
N ASN A 76 0.51 0.62 -8.51
CA ASN A 76 -0.02 1.65 -9.40
C ASN A 76 -0.97 2.61 -8.68
N VAL A 77 -1.29 2.35 -7.40
CA VAL A 77 -2.21 3.18 -6.63
C VAL A 77 -1.47 4.40 -6.09
N ASP A 78 -2.00 5.60 -6.36
CA ASP A 78 -1.29 6.84 -6.07
C ASP A 78 -0.98 7.02 -4.58
N TRP A 79 -1.89 6.69 -3.67
CA TRP A 79 -1.63 6.82 -2.23
C TRP A 79 -0.49 5.88 -1.78
N VAL A 80 -0.39 4.67 -2.35
CA VAL A 80 0.72 3.74 -2.05
C VAL A 80 2.03 4.37 -2.51
N ARG A 81 2.08 4.85 -3.76
CA ARG A 81 3.28 5.48 -4.32
C ARG A 81 3.71 6.72 -3.55
N ASN A 82 2.76 7.49 -3.06
CA ASN A 82 2.99 8.68 -2.26
C ASN A 82 3.57 8.34 -0.88
N VAL A 83 2.96 7.40 -0.17
CA VAL A 83 3.44 6.94 1.15
C VAL A 83 4.84 6.35 1.05
N MET A 84 5.08 5.50 0.04
CA MET A 84 6.41 4.91 -0.18
C MET A 84 7.47 5.96 -0.54
N ALA A 85 7.10 7.04 -1.22
CA ALA A 85 8.03 8.13 -1.56
C ALA A 85 8.29 9.08 -0.39
N ALA A 86 7.27 9.33 0.43
CA ALA A 86 7.37 10.22 1.60
C ALA A 86 7.95 9.52 2.84
N ASP A 87 8.02 8.19 2.80
CA ASP A 87 8.44 7.31 3.89
C ASP A 87 7.62 7.49 5.17
N ARG A 88 6.40 8.03 5.04
CA ARG A 88 5.50 8.27 6.16
C ARG A 88 4.05 8.42 5.74
N CYS A 89 3.15 8.14 6.67
CA CYS A 89 1.74 8.47 6.57
C CYS A 89 1.11 8.67 7.96
N VAL A 90 -0.10 9.20 7.98
CA VAL A 90 -0.93 9.24 9.20
C VAL A 90 -2.19 8.43 8.95
N LEU A 91 -2.45 7.45 9.81
CA LEU A 91 -3.63 6.59 9.75
C LEU A 91 -4.57 6.93 10.90
N LYS A 92 -5.81 7.28 10.59
CA LYS A 92 -6.90 7.37 11.57
C LYS A 92 -7.79 6.14 11.48
N THR A 93 -7.84 5.34 12.54
CA THR A 93 -8.60 4.09 12.61
C THR A 93 -9.08 3.83 14.03
N GLY A 94 -10.28 3.27 14.22
CA GLY A 94 -10.83 3.02 15.56
C GLY A 94 -11.03 4.26 16.44
N GLY A 95 -11.05 5.47 15.85
CA GLY A 95 -11.09 6.74 16.58
C GLY A 95 -9.72 7.31 16.96
N GLU A 96 -8.65 6.53 16.80
CA GLU A 96 -7.27 6.93 17.10
C GLU A 96 -6.53 7.38 15.84
N GLU A 97 -5.56 8.28 16.00
CA GLU A 97 -4.68 8.75 14.93
C GLU A 97 -3.24 8.32 15.22
N VAL A 98 -2.64 7.60 14.27
CA VAL A 98 -1.32 6.98 14.41
C VAL A 98 -0.43 7.42 13.25
N MET A 99 0.72 8.00 13.58
CA MET A 99 1.77 8.29 12.59
C MET A 99 2.60 7.03 12.37
N LYS A 100 2.86 6.70 11.10
CA LYS A 100 3.71 5.57 10.71
C LYS A 100 4.78 6.02 9.74
N GLN A 101 6.00 5.57 10.00
CA GLN A 101 7.19 5.68 9.16
C GLN A 101 7.52 4.29 8.63
N PHE A 102 7.98 4.16 7.39
CA PHE A 102 8.18 2.87 6.72
C PHE A 102 9.66 2.49 6.55
#